data_AF-A0A8T5T5S5-F1
#
_entry.id   AF-A0A8T5T5S5-F1
#
_cell.length_a   1.000
_cell.length_b   1.000
_cell.length_c   1.000
_cell.angle_alpha   90.00
_cell.angle_beta   90.00
_cell.angle_gamma   90.00
#
_symmetry.space_group_name_H-M   'P 1'
#
loop_
_entity.id
_entity.type
_entity.pdbx_description
1 polymer ?
#
loop_
_entity_poly.entity_id
_entity_poly.type
_entity_poly.pdbx_seq_one_letter_code
_entity_poly.pdbx_strand_id
1 'polypeptide(L)'
;DKGLEFLDKTQLRARFLIGVLQYMKKPGKLMDMFSRLLMNGDWESVSSFSYGTLLISSMHFQDAYNMDIERTKRCIVHFGVAMPDGTVKELPFCTMNTLHRSDIEKQVAKAITQKVRDEFDTSVGQAREDIVVEVMPNGGTKVEEEDSDD
;
A
#
# COMPACT_ATOMS: atom_id res chain seq x y z
N ASP A 1 -17.22 8.30 31.03
CA ASP A 1 -16.91 7.31 29.97
C ASP A 1 -15.74 7.63 29.03
N LYS A 2 -15.15 8.83 29.03
CA LYS A 2 -13.97 9.12 28.18
C LYS A 2 -12.62 8.55 28.69
N GLY A 3 -12.56 8.11 29.95
CA GLY A 3 -11.32 7.59 30.57
C GLY A 3 -11.03 6.12 30.23
N LEU A 4 -12.07 5.32 29.97
CA LEU A 4 -11.92 3.90 29.64
C LEU A 4 -11.35 3.71 28.23
N GLU A 5 -11.78 4.54 27.26
CA GLU A 5 -11.23 4.53 25.90
C GLU A 5 -9.74 4.94 25.85
N PHE A 6 -9.30 5.85 26.71
CA PHE A 6 -7.90 6.29 26.73
C PHE A 6 -6.97 5.19 27.26
N LEU A 7 -7.40 4.48 28.32
CA LEU A 7 -6.70 3.31 28.84
C LEU A 7 -6.63 2.18 27.80
N ASP A 8 -7.72 1.94 27.07
CA ASP A 8 -7.75 0.90 26.05
C ASP A 8 -6.86 1.26 24.84
N LYS A 9 -6.88 2.52 24.40
CA LYS A 9 -6.04 3.03 23.30
C LYS A 9 -4.55 3.03 23.67
N THR A 10 -4.21 3.37 24.91
CA THR A 10 -2.82 3.32 25.40
C THR A 10 -2.34 1.88 25.58
N GLN A 11 -3.19 0.99 26.07
CA GLN A 11 -2.90 -0.44 26.16
C GLN A 11 -2.71 -1.08 24.79
N LEU A 12 -3.52 -0.72 23.79
CA LEU A 12 -3.38 -1.21 22.42
C LEU A 12 -2.06 -0.78 21.80
N ARG A 13 -1.67 0.50 21.99
CA ARG A 13 -0.38 1.04 21.55
C ARG A 13 0.79 0.34 22.23
N ALA A 14 0.70 0.08 23.53
CA ALA A 14 1.73 -0.62 24.29
C ALA A 14 1.90 -2.09 23.83
N ARG A 15 0.79 -2.81 23.63
CA ARG A 15 0.82 -4.19 23.11
C ARG A 15 1.40 -4.27 21.72
N PHE A 16 1.05 -3.33 20.85
CA PHE A 16 1.63 -3.23 19.50
C PHE A 16 3.14 -2.97 19.57
N LEU A 17 3.59 -2.02 20.39
CA LEU A 17 5.02 -1.72 20.56
C LEU A 17 5.81 -2.91 21.09
N ILE A 18 5.32 -3.60 22.12
CA ILE A 18 5.95 -4.83 22.64
C ILE A 18 5.98 -5.94 21.57
N GLY A 19 4.89 -6.05 20.79
CA GLY A 19 4.77 -6.96 19.65
C GLY A 19 5.81 -6.71 18.55
N VAL A 20 6.12 -5.45 18.26
CA VAL A 20 7.10 -5.04 17.25
C VAL A 20 8.52 -5.10 17.80
N LEU A 21 8.72 -4.82 19.08
CA LEU A 21 10.04 -4.76 19.74
C LEU A 21 10.81 -6.08 19.66
N GLN A 22 10.11 -7.21 19.75
CA GLN A 22 10.70 -8.55 19.62
C GLN A 22 11.28 -8.84 18.22
N TYR A 23 10.85 -8.09 17.20
CA TYR A 23 11.41 -8.16 15.85
C TYR A 23 12.49 -7.08 15.58
N MET A 24 12.75 -6.19 16.54
CA MET A 24 13.68 -5.07 16.42
C MET A 24 15.07 -5.42 16.98
N LYS A 25 15.96 -5.97 16.15
CA LYS A 25 17.33 -6.32 16.58
C LYS A 25 18.29 -5.11 16.69
N LYS A 26 18.02 -3.97 16.05
CA LYS A 26 18.76 -2.69 16.21
C LYS A 26 17.85 -1.49 15.88
N PRO A 27 17.60 -0.54 16.80
CA PRO A 27 16.84 0.66 16.48
C PRO A 27 17.74 1.64 15.69
N GLY A 28 17.62 1.61 14.37
CA GLY A 28 18.25 2.62 13.50
C GLY A 28 17.46 3.94 13.51
N LYS A 29 18.06 5.01 12.96
CA LYS A 29 17.44 6.34 12.79
C LYS A 29 16.05 6.27 12.11
N LEU A 30 15.86 5.33 11.21
CA LEU A 30 14.58 5.06 10.53
C LEU A 30 13.47 4.61 11.48
N MET A 31 13.80 3.83 12.51
CA MET A 31 12.82 3.35 13.49
C MET A 31 12.42 4.43 14.50
N ASP A 32 13.34 5.33 14.84
CA ASP A 32 13.00 6.52 15.64
C ASP A 32 12.01 7.42 14.89
N MET A 33 12.21 7.61 13.58
CA MET A 33 11.27 8.37 12.75
C MET A 33 9.91 7.66 12.62
N PHE A 34 9.90 6.33 12.47
CA PHE A 34 8.67 5.53 12.39
C PHE A 34 7.89 5.49 13.73
N SER A 35 8.58 5.39 14.86
CA SER A 35 7.93 5.38 16.17
C SER A 35 7.29 6.73 16.49
N ARG A 36 7.97 7.84 16.17
CA ARG A 36 7.44 9.21 16.29
C ARG A 36 6.20 9.42 15.42
N LEU A 37 6.21 8.91 14.19
CA LEU A 37 5.06 8.90 13.31
C LEU A 37 3.84 8.21 13.95
N LEU A 38 4.02 7.00 14.48
CA LEU A 38 2.94 6.20 15.08
C LEU A 38 2.42 6.79 16.40
N MET A 39 3.28 7.41 17.20
CA MET A 39 2.92 7.94 18.51
C MET A 39 2.25 9.32 18.43
N ASN A 40 2.84 10.23 17.66
CA ASN A 40 2.44 11.64 17.64
C ASN A 40 1.37 11.92 16.58
N GLY A 41 1.46 11.29 15.40
CA GLY A 41 0.50 11.49 14.31
C GLY A 41 0.52 12.91 13.70
N ASP A 42 1.52 13.73 14.00
CA ASP A 42 1.65 15.10 13.52
C ASP A 42 2.19 15.16 12.08
N TRP A 43 1.77 16.18 11.32
CA TRP A 43 2.21 16.38 9.92
C TRP A 43 3.73 16.52 9.77
N GLU A 44 4.41 17.10 10.75
CA GLU A 44 5.87 17.22 10.78
C GLU A 44 6.55 15.83 10.93
N SER A 45 5.96 14.94 11.73
CA SER A 45 6.44 13.55 11.87
C SER A 45 6.20 12.74 10.59
N VAL A 46 5.05 12.96 9.93
CA VAL A 46 4.71 12.34 8.63
C VAL A 46 5.67 12.79 7.54
N SER A 47 5.88 14.10 7.39
CA SER A 47 6.74 14.66 6.36
C SER A 47 8.20 14.26 6.56
N SER A 48 8.74 14.38 7.77
CA SER A 48 10.13 13.98 8.07
C SER A 48 10.37 12.50 7.78
N PHE A 49 9.47 11.60 8.21
CA PHE A 49 9.54 10.17 7.87
C PHE A 49 9.47 9.93 6.36
N SER A 50 8.53 10.58 5.67
CA SER A 50 8.34 10.41 4.22
C SER A 50 9.59 10.84 3.43
N TYR A 51 10.17 12.01 3.72
CA TYR A 51 11.41 12.45 3.07
C TYR A 51 12.61 11.55 3.36
N GLY A 52 12.70 11.01 4.58
CA GLY A 52 13.80 10.11 4.97
C GLY A 52 13.69 8.69 4.39
N THR A 53 12.52 8.30 3.89
CA THR A 53 12.22 6.93 3.41
C THR A 53 11.96 6.85 1.91
N LEU A 54 11.84 7.99 1.23
CA LEU A 54 11.47 8.05 -0.17
C LEU A 54 12.56 7.41 -1.05
N LEU A 55 12.20 6.28 -1.68
CA LEU A 55 13.04 5.60 -2.65
C LEU A 55 12.73 6.11 -4.05
N ILE A 56 13.68 6.81 -4.68
CA ILE A 56 13.63 7.14 -6.11
C ILE A 56 14.36 6.05 -6.88
N SER A 57 13.68 5.42 -7.82
CA SER A 57 14.25 4.35 -8.63
C SER A 57 13.67 4.33 -10.04
N SER A 58 14.41 3.72 -10.96
CA SER A 58 14.01 3.52 -12.35
C SER A 58 13.73 2.04 -12.58
N MET A 59 12.56 1.74 -13.15
CA MET A 59 12.19 0.39 -13.54
C MET A 59 12.20 0.26 -15.07
N HIS A 60 12.71 -0.86 -15.56
CA HIS A 60 12.60 -1.23 -16.97
C HIS A 60 11.96 -2.61 -17.07
N PHE A 61 10.76 -2.66 -17.65
CA PHE A 61 10.03 -3.90 -17.84
C PHE A 61 10.68 -4.77 -18.91
N GLN A 62 10.75 -6.08 -18.66
CA GLN A 62 11.25 -7.07 -19.62
C GLN A 62 10.08 -7.89 -20.14
N ASP A 63 10.12 -8.22 -21.43
CA ASP A 63 9.19 -9.18 -22.02
C ASP A 63 9.71 -10.63 -21.89
N ALA A 64 8.91 -11.59 -22.37
CA ALA A 64 9.22 -13.02 -22.31
C ALA A 64 10.38 -13.45 -23.21
N TYR A 65 10.58 -12.75 -24.33
CA TYR A 65 11.49 -13.16 -25.40
C TYR A 65 12.90 -12.57 -25.25
N ASN A 66 13.04 -11.50 -24.46
CA ASN A 66 14.28 -10.79 -24.22
C ASN A 66 14.52 -10.56 -22.72
N MET A 67 14.35 -11.63 -21.92
CA MET A 67 14.49 -11.56 -20.47
C MET A 67 15.95 -11.73 -20.03
N ASP A 68 16.55 -10.65 -19.51
CA ASP A 68 17.85 -10.65 -18.88
C ASP A 68 17.74 -11.07 -17.40
N ILE A 69 18.35 -12.21 -17.09
CA ILE A 69 18.37 -12.83 -15.76
C ILE A 69 19.20 -11.99 -14.77
N GLU A 70 20.30 -11.39 -15.20
CA GLU A 70 21.15 -10.60 -14.32
C GLU A 70 20.45 -9.32 -13.87
N ARG A 71 19.73 -8.67 -14.79
CA ARG A 71 18.86 -7.54 -14.47
C ARG A 71 17.71 -7.95 -13.54
N THR A 72 17.12 -9.12 -13.77
CA THR A 72 16.02 -9.65 -12.96
C THR A 72 16.45 -9.94 -11.51
N LYS A 73 17.67 -10.47 -11.31
CA LYS A 73 18.26 -10.69 -9.98
C LYS A 73 18.48 -9.41 -9.18
N ARG A 74 18.60 -8.26 -9.85
CA ARG A 74 18.78 -6.94 -9.23
C ARG A 74 17.48 -6.12 -9.19
N CYS A 75 16.33 -6.72 -9.54
CA CYS A 75 15.05 -6.03 -9.47
C CYS A 75 14.78 -5.55 -8.05
N ILE A 76 14.15 -4.39 -7.91
CA ILE A 76 13.76 -3.80 -6.61
C ILE A 76 12.28 -4.01 -6.28
N VAL A 77 11.48 -4.39 -7.28
CA VAL A 77 10.05 -4.66 -7.10
C VAL A 77 9.82 -6.15 -7.19
N HIS A 78 9.45 -6.72 -6.04
CA HIS A 78 9.16 -8.13 -5.87
C HIS A 78 7.76 -8.32 -5.34
N PHE A 79 7.12 -9.41 -5.78
CA PHE A 79 5.90 -9.92 -5.20
C PHE A 79 6.23 -11.00 -4.19
N GLY A 80 5.73 -10.84 -2.97
CA GLY A 80 5.66 -11.91 -1.99
C GLY A 80 4.31 -12.60 -2.10
N VAL A 81 4.28 -13.85 -2.57
CA VAL A 81 3.06 -14.66 -2.64
C VAL A 81 3.07 -15.67 -1.50
N ALA A 82 2.03 -15.64 -0.66
CA ALA A 82 1.81 -16.67 0.35
C ALA A 82 1.32 -17.95 -0.33
N MET A 83 2.12 -19.00 -0.23
CA MET A 83 1.83 -20.30 -0.82
C MET A 83 0.98 -21.15 0.13
N PRO A 84 0.22 -22.14 -0.37
CA PRO A 84 -0.64 -23.00 0.46
C PRO A 84 0.12 -23.82 1.52
N ASP A 85 1.41 -24.05 1.32
CA ASP A 85 2.31 -24.73 2.25
C ASP A 85 2.78 -23.83 3.42
N GLY A 86 2.32 -22.57 3.45
CA GLY A 86 2.70 -21.58 4.45
C GLY A 86 4.02 -20.88 4.17
N THR A 87 4.69 -21.19 3.05
CA THR A 87 5.90 -20.47 2.63
C THR A 87 5.54 -19.18 1.90
N VAL A 88 6.48 -18.25 1.82
CA VAL A 88 6.36 -17.04 0.99
C VAL A 88 7.32 -17.14 -0.17
N LYS A 89 6.78 -17.13 -1.39
CA LYS A 89 7.58 -17.11 -2.61
C LYS A 89 7.80 -15.66 -3.03
N GLU A 90 9.05 -15.23 -3.03
CA GLU A 90 9.47 -13.92 -3.50
C GLU A 90 9.86 -14.00 -4.98
N LEU A 91 9.19 -13.22 -5.83
CA LEU A 91 9.44 -13.18 -7.27
C LEU A 91 9.53 -11.75 -7.79
N PRO A 92 10.50 -11.43 -8.65
CA PRO A 92 10.54 -10.15 -9.36
C PRO A 92 9.28 -9.90 -10.20
N PHE A 93 8.94 -8.62 -10.38
CA PHE A 93 7.73 -8.22 -11.11
C PHE A 93 7.58 -8.87 -12.50
N CYS A 94 8.64 -8.80 -13.32
CA CYS A 94 8.58 -9.26 -14.71
C CYS A 94 8.47 -10.78 -14.80
N THR A 95 9.20 -11.52 -13.98
CA THR A 95 9.15 -13.00 -13.98
C THR A 95 7.83 -13.50 -13.43
N MET A 96 7.28 -12.85 -12.41
CA MET A 96 5.95 -13.17 -11.91
C MET A 96 4.91 -13.04 -13.01
N ASN A 97 4.79 -11.87 -13.65
CA ASN A 97 3.75 -11.62 -14.65
C ASN A 97 3.90 -12.43 -15.94
N THR A 98 5.13 -12.80 -16.30
CA THR A 98 5.40 -13.42 -17.61
C THR A 98 5.50 -14.94 -17.55
N LEU A 99 6.10 -15.49 -16.49
CA LEU A 99 6.47 -16.91 -16.43
C LEU A 99 5.75 -17.66 -15.32
N HIS A 100 5.69 -17.09 -14.11
CA HIS A 100 5.26 -17.85 -12.93
C HIS A 100 3.78 -17.68 -12.57
N ARG A 101 3.11 -16.68 -13.15
CA ARG A 101 1.73 -16.31 -12.79
C ARG A 101 0.76 -17.47 -12.89
N SER A 102 0.72 -18.14 -14.04
CA SER A 102 -0.26 -19.22 -14.30
C SER A 102 -0.15 -20.35 -13.28
N ASP A 103 1.07 -20.70 -12.89
CA ASP A 103 1.32 -21.86 -12.04
C ASP A 103 1.05 -21.52 -10.58
N ILE A 104 1.42 -20.30 -10.17
CA ILE A 104 1.16 -19.81 -8.82
C ILE A 104 -0.33 -19.56 -8.59
N GLU A 105 -1.02 -18.92 -9.55
CA GLU A 105 -2.46 -18.66 -9.43
C GLU A 105 -3.25 -19.95 -9.34
N LYS A 106 -2.88 -21.00 -10.09
CA LYS A 106 -3.53 -22.32 -9.96
C LYS A 106 -3.35 -22.95 -8.58
N GLN A 107 -2.18 -22.77 -7.96
CA GLN A 107 -1.90 -23.30 -6.62
C GLN A 107 -2.62 -22.54 -5.52
N VAL A 108 -2.75 -21.21 -5.68
CA VAL A 108 -3.39 -20.33 -4.69
C VAL A 108 -4.91 -20.22 -4.89
N ALA A 109 -5.41 -20.57 -6.08
CA ALA A 109 -6.83 -20.49 -6.42
C ALA A 109 -7.71 -21.21 -5.39
N LYS A 110 -8.70 -20.49 -4.88
CA LYS A 110 -9.76 -21.05 -4.03
C LYS A 110 -10.93 -21.45 -4.89
N ALA A 111 -11.64 -22.50 -4.46
CA ALA A 111 -12.89 -22.89 -5.11
C ALA A 111 -13.90 -21.74 -5.04
N ILE A 112 -14.58 -21.49 -6.15
CA ILE A 112 -15.63 -20.48 -6.22
C ILE A 112 -16.80 -20.95 -5.33
N THR A 113 -17.14 -20.14 -4.32
CA THR A 113 -18.30 -20.39 -3.47
C THR A 113 -19.57 -19.88 -4.11
N GLN A 114 -20.73 -20.43 -3.71
CA GLN A 114 -22.02 -20.01 -4.26
C GLN A 114 -22.28 -18.52 -4.05
N LYS A 115 -21.94 -17.99 -2.87
CA LYS A 115 -22.05 -16.55 -2.58
C LYS A 115 -21.31 -15.68 -3.58
N VAL A 116 -20.09 -16.06 -3.97
CA VAL A 116 -19.30 -15.30 -4.97
C VAL A 116 -19.97 -15.36 -6.35
N ARG A 117 -20.59 -16.48 -6.72
CA ARG A 117 -21.33 -16.60 -7.97
C ARG A 117 -22.53 -15.68 -8.00
N ASP A 118 -23.28 -15.65 -6.91
CA ASP A 118 -24.50 -14.84 -6.81
C ASP A 118 -24.18 -13.33 -6.74
N GLU A 119 -23.04 -12.96 -6.14
CA GLU A 119 -22.62 -11.55 -5.97
C GLU A 119 -21.88 -10.98 -7.20
N PHE A 120 -21.10 -11.80 -7.92
CA PHE A 120 -20.35 -11.40 -9.11
C PHE A 120 -20.94 -11.95 -10.41
N ASP A 121 -22.26 -12.10 -10.47
CA ASP A 121 -22.94 -12.49 -11.70
C ASP A 121 -22.83 -11.38 -12.76
N THR A 122 -22.01 -11.63 -13.78
CA THR A 122 -21.80 -10.71 -14.91
C THR A 122 -22.77 -10.96 -16.07
N SER A 123 -23.64 -11.97 -15.97
CA SER A 123 -24.68 -12.23 -16.97
C SER A 123 -25.78 -11.16 -16.96
N VAL A 124 -25.99 -10.54 -15.80
CA VAL A 124 -26.88 -9.39 -15.63
C VAL A 124 -26.00 -8.15 -15.60
N GLY A 125 -25.87 -7.45 -16.73
CA GLY A 125 -25.06 -6.23 -16.80
C GLY A 125 -25.47 -5.26 -15.68
N GLN A 126 -24.51 -4.79 -14.89
CA GLN A 126 -24.78 -3.77 -13.88
C GLN A 126 -25.27 -2.51 -14.58
N ALA A 127 -26.40 -1.95 -14.13
CA ALA A 127 -26.84 -0.64 -14.57
C ALA A 127 -25.75 0.37 -14.20
N ARG A 128 -25.11 0.97 -15.21
CA ARG A 128 -24.21 2.11 -14.98
C ARG A 128 -25.10 3.28 -14.62
N GLU A 129 -25.04 3.71 -13.37
CA GLU A 129 -25.45 5.08 -13.04
C GLU A 129 -24.40 6.02 -13.63
N ASP A 130 -24.83 6.97 -14.44
CA ASP A 130 -23.95 7.98 -14.99
C ASP A 130 -23.43 8.86 -13.85
N ILE A 131 -22.18 8.60 -13.44
CA ILE A 131 -21.50 9.40 -12.42
C ILE A 131 -21.20 10.76 -13.06
N VAL A 132 -21.97 11.79 -12.69
CA VAL A 132 -21.63 13.18 -13.03
C VAL A 132 -20.40 13.54 -12.22
N VAL A 133 -19.24 13.61 -12.89
CA VAL A 133 -17.99 14.04 -12.27
C VAL A 133 -18.08 15.54 -12.01
N GLU A 134 -18.31 15.92 -10.76
CA GLU A 134 -18.18 17.30 -10.33
C GLU A 134 -16.68 17.64 -10.29
N VAL A 135 -16.20 18.31 -11.33
CA VAL A 135 -14.80 18.75 -11.41
C VAL A 135 -14.60 19.88 -10.42
N MET A 136 -13.97 19.59 -9.28
CA MET A 136 -13.49 20.63 -8.35
C MET A 136 -12.43 21.48 -9.06
N PRO A 137 -12.66 22.79 -9.30
CA PRO A 137 -11.61 23.65 -9.82
C PRO A 137 -10.51 23.75 -8.77
N ASN A 138 -9.29 23.39 -9.14
CA ASN A 138 -8.11 23.42 -8.26
C ASN A 138 -7.90 24.83 -7.70
N GLY A 139 -8.15 25.01 -6.40
CA GLY A 139 -7.31 25.75 -5.45
C GLY A 139 -6.78 27.15 -5.81
N GLY A 140 -7.48 27.93 -6.63
CA GLY A 140 -7.15 29.34 -6.84
C GLY A 140 -7.89 30.22 -5.85
N THR A 141 -7.21 30.71 -4.81
CA THR A 141 -7.71 31.82 -3.99
C THR A 141 -8.01 33.00 -4.92
N LYS A 142 -9.25 33.50 -4.93
CA LYS A 142 -9.55 34.78 -5.60
C LYS A 142 -8.78 35.87 -4.87
N VAL A 143 -7.91 36.58 -5.59
CA VAL A 143 -7.36 37.85 -5.12
C VAL A 143 -8.51 38.84 -5.14
N GLU A 144 -8.85 39.39 -3.98
CA GLU A 144 -9.80 40.50 -3.89
C GLU A 144 -9.14 41.73 -4.53
N GLU A 145 -9.71 42.23 -5.62
CA GLU A 145 -9.33 43.51 -6.22
C GLU A 145 -9.75 44.63 -5.26
N GLU A 146 -8.78 45.45 -4.83
CA GLU A 146 -9.00 46.70 -4.13
C GLU A 146 -9.77 47.67 -5.04
N ASP A 147 -11.04 47.94 -4.74
CA ASP A 147 -11.71 49.15 -5.20
C ASP A 147 -11.56 50.23 -4.12
N SER A 148 -10.67 51.18 -4.41
CA SER A 148 -10.56 52.45 -3.73
C SER A 148 -11.78 53.32 -4.07
N ASP A 149 -12.66 53.53 -3.09
CA ASP A 149 -13.74 54.51 -3.21
C ASP A 149 -13.36 55.83 -2.50
N ASP A 150 -13.55 56.92 -3.24
CA ASP A 150 -13.52 58.34 -2.85
C ASP A 150 -14.48 58.71 -1.69
#